data_AF-A0A9E4AS99-F1
#
_entry.id   AF-A0A9E4AS99-F1
#
_cell.length_a   1.000
_cell.length_b   1.000
_cell.length_c   1.000
_cell.angle_alpha   90.00
_cell.angle_beta   90.00
_cell.angle_gamma   90.00
#
_symmetry.space_group_name_H-M   'P 1'
#
loop_
_entity.id
_entity.type
_entity.pdbx_description
1 polymer ?
#
loop_
_entity_poly.entity_id
_entity_poly.type
_entity_poly.pdbx_seq_one_letter_code
_entity_poly.pdbx_strand_id
1 'polypeptide(L)'
;ADELDLNYELELLDFEAKLGAIRDKNADVAIGCISVSEERERYMDFTHAVIANGFSAASLIEASLIPSFSDESLKMLLLLLLFVIFFSHLMWWSEHGQSAISDRYFPGVFQSIWFSLVTMSTVGYGDIAPQRWLGRISAALLIVTGVTAFGVIVGQFAADAIGQRAQKPVQS
;
A
#
# COMPACT_ATOMS: atom_id res chain seq x y z
N ALA A 1 -9.01 -5.12 36.03
CA ALA A 1 -9.21 -5.77 37.34
C ALA A 1 -7.95 -5.63 38.17
N ASP A 2 -6.81 -6.09 37.67
CA ASP A 2 -5.50 -6.02 38.35
C ASP A 2 -5.05 -4.60 38.73
N GLU A 3 -5.37 -3.60 37.90
CA GLU A 3 -5.03 -2.20 38.16
C GLU A 3 -5.95 -1.52 39.20
N LEU A 4 -7.14 -2.09 39.43
CA LEU A 4 -8.16 -1.54 40.33
C LEU A 4 -8.41 -2.40 41.58
N ASP A 5 -7.67 -3.51 41.74
CA ASP A 5 -7.82 -4.50 42.84
C ASP A 5 -9.28 -4.95 43.06
N LEU A 6 -9.99 -5.22 41.95
CA LEU A 6 -11.40 -5.60 41.98
C LEU A 6 -11.57 -7.11 41.83
N ASN A 7 -12.41 -7.69 42.69
CA ASN A 7 -12.97 -9.02 42.49
C ASN A 7 -14.07 -8.95 41.41
N TYR A 8 -14.05 -9.87 40.45
CA TYR A 8 -15.01 -9.90 39.35
C TYR A 8 -15.47 -11.32 39.04
N GLU A 9 -16.70 -11.44 38.56
CA GLU A 9 -17.27 -12.67 38.03
C GLU A 9 -17.63 -12.43 36.55
N LEU A 10 -17.22 -13.35 35.67
CA LEU A 10 -17.44 -13.23 34.23
C LEU A 10 -18.61 -14.09 33.80
N GLU A 11 -19.64 -13.46 33.25
CA GLU A 11 -20.77 -14.13 32.63
C GLU A 11 -20.79 -13.87 31.11
N LEU A 12 -20.83 -14.94 30.32
CA LEU A 12 -20.90 -14.85 28.85
C LEU A 12 -22.36 -14.82 28.41
N LEU A 13 -22.82 -13.61 28.07
CA LEU A 13 -24.16 -13.36 27.55
C LEU A 13 -24.11 -12.96 26.08
N ASP A 14 -25.12 -13.41 25.33
CA ASP A 14 -25.41 -12.87 24.00
C ASP A 14 -25.73 -11.37 24.06
N PHE A 15 -25.57 -10.66 22.93
CA PHE A 15 -25.63 -9.20 22.91
C PHE A 15 -26.91 -8.62 23.52
N GLU A 16 -28.08 -9.13 23.16
CA GLU A 16 -29.36 -8.66 23.71
C GLU A 16 -29.50 -8.98 25.20
N ALA A 17 -29.12 -10.19 25.62
CA ALA A 17 -29.15 -10.61 27.01
C ALA A 17 -28.21 -9.76 27.89
N LYS A 18 -27.04 -9.39 27.35
CA LYS A 18 -26.06 -8.52 28.01
C LYS A 18 -26.62 -7.11 28.24
N LEU A 19 -27.27 -6.52 27.23
CA LEU A 19 -27.91 -5.20 27.41
C LEU A 19 -29.09 -5.27 28.38
N GLY A 20 -29.87 -6.36 28.33
CA GLY A 20 -30.94 -6.63 29.29
C GLY A 20 -30.43 -6.74 30.72
N ALA A 21 -29.30 -7.43 30.94
CA ALA A 21 -28.71 -7.61 32.26
C ALA A 21 -28.28 -6.28 32.91
N ILE A 22 -27.72 -5.34 32.15
CA ILE A 22 -27.40 -3.99 32.64
C ILE A 22 -28.68 -3.21 32.96
N ARG A 23 -29.68 -3.26 32.06
CA ARG A 23 -30.95 -2.56 32.24
C ARG A 23 -31.70 -3.04 33.49
N ASP A 24 -31.71 -4.36 33.72
CA ASP A 24 -32.45 -5.01 34.80
C ASP A 24 -31.61 -5.07 36.11
N LYS A 25 -30.41 -4.47 36.12
CA LYS A 25 -29.45 -4.41 37.25
C LYS A 25 -28.97 -5.77 37.75
N ASN A 26 -28.92 -6.75 36.86
CA ASN A 26 -28.33 -8.06 37.12
C ASN A 26 -26.82 -8.10 36.83
N ALA A 27 -26.29 -7.08 36.15
CA ALA A 27 -24.87 -6.91 35.89
C ALA A 27 -24.43 -5.45 36.08
N ASP A 28 -23.20 -5.24 36.55
CA ASP A 28 -22.64 -3.90 36.80
C ASP A 28 -21.88 -3.33 35.59
N VAL A 29 -21.24 -4.19 34.79
CA VAL A 29 -20.40 -3.78 33.66
C VAL A 29 -20.63 -4.69 32.46
N ALA A 30 -20.89 -4.10 31.30
CA ALA A 30 -20.96 -4.82 30.03
C ALA A 30 -19.76 -4.46 29.15
N ILE A 31 -18.97 -5.48 28.79
CA ILE A 31 -17.82 -5.33 27.89
C ILE A 31 -18.15 -6.00 26.54
N GLY A 32 -17.95 -5.27 25.45
CA GLY A 32 -18.13 -5.75 24.09
C GLY A 32 -18.23 -4.63 23.07
N CYS A 33 -18.48 -4.99 21.82
CA CYS A 33 -18.74 -4.04 20.72
C CYS A 33 -20.15 -3.43 20.86
N ILE A 34 -20.36 -2.62 21.89
CA ILE A 34 -21.63 -1.95 22.16
C ILE A 34 -21.54 -0.53 21.60
N SER A 35 -22.36 -0.24 20.59
CA SER A 35 -22.43 1.11 20.01
C SER A 35 -23.14 2.07 20.96
N VAL A 36 -22.49 3.20 21.24
CA VAL A 36 -23.09 4.34 21.94
C VAL A 36 -24.22 4.90 21.08
N SER A 37 -25.43 4.97 21.63
CA SER A 37 -26.59 5.59 20.99
C SER A 37 -27.41 6.36 22.02
N GLU A 38 -28.11 7.40 21.58
CA GLU A 38 -28.95 8.24 22.44
C GLU A 38 -30.04 7.42 23.16
N GLU A 39 -30.60 6.42 22.47
CA GLU A 39 -31.59 5.52 23.08
C GLU A 39 -30.99 4.76 24.26
N ARG A 40 -29.75 4.27 24.15
CA ARG A 40 -29.06 3.51 25.20
C ARG A 40 -28.59 4.39 26.34
N GLU A 41 -28.17 5.62 26.05
CA GLU A 41 -27.74 6.59 27.08
C GLU A 41 -28.85 6.93 28.09
N ARG A 42 -30.13 6.72 27.73
CA ARG A 42 -31.24 6.89 28.67
C ARG A 42 -31.26 5.89 29.83
N TYR A 43 -30.62 4.73 29.67
CA TYR A 43 -30.70 3.63 30.63
C TYR A 43 -29.34 3.00 30.98
N MET A 44 -28.24 3.49 30.39
CA MET A 44 -26.88 3.06 30.72
C MET A 44 -25.86 4.15 30.39
N ASP A 45 -24.85 4.29 31.26
CA ASP A 45 -23.73 5.20 31.05
C ASP A 45 -22.62 4.53 30.23
N PHE A 46 -21.98 5.31 29.37
CA PHE A 46 -20.87 4.86 28.53
C PHE A 46 -19.56 5.52 28.96
N THR A 47 -18.47 4.75 28.91
CA THR A 47 -17.12 5.31 28.95
C THR A 47 -16.79 6.00 27.63
N HIS A 48 -15.68 6.74 27.58
CA HIS A 48 -15.16 7.25 26.32
C HIS A 48 -15.02 6.13 25.29
N ALA A 49 -15.51 6.39 24.08
CA ALA A 49 -15.44 5.44 22.99
C ALA A 49 -13.97 5.15 22.67
N VAL A 50 -13.54 3.91 22.93
CA VAL A 50 -12.18 3.44 22.62
C VAL A 50 -12.05 3.10 21.12
N ILE A 51 -13.17 2.81 20.45
CA ILE A 51 -13.22 2.46 19.02
C ILE A 51 -14.23 3.39 18.33
N ALA A 52 -13.74 4.36 17.57
CA ALA A 52 -14.59 5.35 16.85
C ALA A 52 -15.02 4.89 15.45
N ASN A 53 -14.62 3.69 15.01
CA ASN A 53 -14.88 3.22 13.66
C ASN A 53 -16.16 2.36 13.63
N GLY A 54 -17.26 2.96 13.17
CA GLY A 54 -18.51 2.27 12.88
C GLY A 54 -18.42 1.38 11.63
N PHE A 55 -19.21 0.29 11.63
CA PHE A 55 -19.44 -0.68 10.56
C PHE A 55 -18.88 -0.30 9.17
N SER A 56 -17.76 -0.93 8.77
CA SER A 56 -17.47 -1.10 7.35
C SER A 56 -18.32 -2.27 6.87
N ALA A 57 -19.39 -1.98 6.11
CA ALA A 57 -20.08 -3.02 5.38
C ALA A 57 -19.05 -3.80 4.56
N ALA A 58 -18.84 -5.07 4.88
CA ALA A 58 -18.06 -5.99 4.06
C ALA A 58 -18.87 -6.27 2.80
N SER A 59 -18.93 -5.28 1.90
CA SER A 59 -19.46 -5.47 0.56
C SER A 59 -18.52 -6.44 -0.15
N LEU A 60 -19.08 -7.56 -0.61
CA LEU A 60 -18.38 -8.48 -1.51
C LEU A 60 -18.16 -7.70 -2.81
N ILE A 61 -16.99 -7.07 -2.91
CA ILE A 61 -16.59 -6.34 -4.11
C ILE A 61 -16.44 -7.37 -5.22
N GLU A 62 -17.32 -7.34 -6.23
CA GLU A 62 -16.97 -7.81 -7.56
C GLU A 62 -15.78 -6.97 -8.02
N ALA A 63 -14.58 -7.44 -7.70
CA ALA A 63 -13.36 -6.77 -8.07
C ALA A 63 -13.21 -6.93 -9.58
N SER A 64 -13.48 -5.86 -10.32
CA SER A 64 -13.01 -5.76 -11.70
C SER A 64 -11.52 -6.10 -11.70
N LEU A 65 -11.12 -7.15 -12.42
CA LEU A 65 -9.73 -7.61 -12.50
C LEU A 65 -8.79 -6.55 -13.07
N ILE A 66 -9.36 -5.53 -13.74
CA ILE A 66 -8.62 -4.40 -14.30
C ILE A 66 -8.67 -3.26 -13.27
N PRO A 67 -7.56 -2.94 -12.59
CA PRO A 67 -7.50 -1.77 -11.74
C PRO A 67 -7.79 -0.50 -12.55
N SER A 68 -8.68 0.35 -12.02
CA SER A 68 -8.99 1.65 -12.62
C SER A 68 -7.89 2.66 -12.24
N PHE A 69 -6.90 2.85 -13.11
CA PHE A 69 -5.85 3.84 -12.90
C PHE A 69 -6.30 5.23 -13.36
N SER A 70 -5.89 6.27 -12.63
CA SER A 70 -6.14 7.65 -13.06
C SER A 70 -5.33 8.01 -14.32
N ASP A 71 -5.80 9.00 -15.07
CA ASP A 71 -5.05 9.56 -16.22
C ASP A 71 -3.66 10.08 -15.80
N GLU A 72 -3.52 10.53 -14.55
CA GLU A 72 -2.26 10.97 -13.96
C GLU A 72 -1.29 9.79 -13.80
N SER A 73 -1.77 8.68 -13.23
CA SER A 73 -0.97 7.44 -13.11
C SER A 73 -0.53 6.90 -14.46
N LEU A 74 -1.39 6.95 -15.48
CA LEU A 74 -1.01 6.54 -16.84
C LEU A 74 0.07 7.43 -17.45
N LYS A 75 -0.03 8.75 -17.28
CA LYS A 75 1.01 9.70 -17.73
C LYS A 75 2.34 9.46 -17.03
N MET A 76 2.30 9.23 -15.73
CA MET A 76 3.48 8.95 -14.92
C MET A 76 4.14 7.63 -15.31
N LEU A 77 3.35 6.58 -15.58
CA LEU A 77 3.84 5.30 -16.10
C LEU A 77 4.50 5.47 -17.49
N LEU A 78 3.89 6.24 -18.38
CA LEU A 78 4.47 6.55 -19.69
C LEU A 78 5.80 7.29 -19.54
N LEU A 79 5.87 8.26 -18.63
CA LEU A 79 7.10 9.01 -18.35
C LEU A 79 8.21 8.09 -17.79
N LEU A 80 7.86 7.14 -16.92
CA LEU A 80 8.79 6.13 -16.43
C LEU A 80 9.30 5.24 -17.58
N LEU A 81 8.43 4.79 -18.48
CA LEU A 81 8.82 4.01 -19.66
C LEU A 81 9.82 4.76 -20.54
N LEU A 82 9.55 6.04 -20.83
CA LEU A 82 10.48 6.88 -21.59
C LEU A 82 11.81 7.09 -20.86
N PHE A 83 11.78 7.27 -19.54
CA PHE A 83 12.96 7.37 -18.70
C PHE A 83 13.82 6.10 -18.76
N VAL A 84 13.21 4.92 -18.62
CA VAL A 84 13.90 3.63 -18.73
C VAL A 84 14.51 3.47 -20.12
N ILE A 85 13.74 3.76 -21.17
CA ILE A 85 14.23 3.69 -22.56
C ILE A 85 15.45 4.59 -22.73
N PHE A 86 15.39 5.84 -22.27
CA PHE A 86 16.49 6.80 -22.35
C PHE A 86 17.76 6.27 -21.67
N PHE A 87 17.67 5.86 -20.41
CA PHE A 87 18.84 5.34 -19.67
C PHE A 87 19.35 4.01 -20.23
N SER A 88 18.47 3.19 -20.80
CA SER A 88 18.87 1.95 -21.46
C SER A 88 19.69 2.19 -22.71
N HIS A 89 19.32 3.19 -23.52
CA HIS A 89 20.10 3.58 -24.69
C HIS A 89 21.43 4.21 -24.28
N LEU A 90 21.44 5.03 -23.22
CA LEU A 90 22.67 5.60 -22.67
C LEU A 90 23.62 4.52 -22.16
N MET A 91 23.08 3.51 -21.47
CA MET A 91 23.84 2.36 -20.96
C MET A 91 24.40 1.54 -22.11
N TRP A 92 23.57 1.14 -23.09
CA TRP A 92 24.03 0.43 -24.27
C TRP A 92 25.12 1.21 -25.03
N TRP A 93 24.91 2.51 -25.24
CA TRP A 93 25.89 3.38 -25.88
C TRP A 93 27.23 3.40 -25.13
N SER A 94 27.20 3.40 -23.80
CA SER A 94 28.42 3.43 -22.98
C SER A 94 29.13 2.08 -22.88
N GLU A 95 28.40 0.97 -22.95
CA GLU A 95 28.91 -0.38 -22.67
C GLU A 95 28.98 -1.31 -23.89
N HIS A 96 28.51 -0.90 -25.07
CA HIS A 96 28.65 -1.72 -26.28
C HIS A 96 30.13 -2.06 -26.55
N GLY A 97 30.42 -3.29 -26.97
CA GLY A 97 31.80 -3.78 -27.17
C GLY A 97 32.42 -4.40 -25.92
N GLN A 98 31.62 -4.84 -24.94
CA GLN A 98 32.09 -5.51 -23.72
C GLN A 98 31.28 -6.78 -23.42
N SER A 99 31.81 -7.64 -22.56
CA SER A 99 31.22 -8.96 -22.27
C SER A 99 29.87 -8.93 -21.56
N ALA A 100 29.49 -7.83 -20.89
CA ALA A 100 28.24 -7.75 -20.14
C ALA A 100 27.01 -7.39 -20.98
N ILE A 101 27.18 -6.66 -22.09
CA ILE A 101 26.08 -6.17 -22.94
C ILE A 101 26.44 -6.40 -24.40
N SER A 102 25.51 -7.01 -25.15
CA SER A 102 25.69 -7.35 -26.56
C SER A 102 25.97 -6.13 -27.46
N ASP A 103 26.94 -6.29 -28.35
CA ASP A 103 27.30 -5.31 -29.39
C ASP A 103 26.18 -5.08 -30.41
N ARG A 104 25.32 -6.08 -30.61
CA ARG A 104 24.12 -5.93 -31.44
C ARG A 104 23.13 -5.00 -30.76
N TYR A 105 22.66 -4.00 -31.49
CA TYR A 105 21.74 -2.97 -30.99
C TYR A 105 20.51 -3.55 -30.29
N PHE A 106 19.70 -4.35 -30.98
CA PHE A 106 18.44 -4.87 -30.42
C PHE A 106 18.67 -5.69 -29.13
N PRO A 107 19.46 -6.78 -29.13
CA PRO A 107 19.70 -7.53 -27.90
C PRO A 107 20.36 -6.70 -26.79
N GLY A 108 21.31 -5.83 -27.15
CA GLY A 108 22.02 -5.00 -26.17
C GLY A 108 21.12 -3.95 -25.50
N VAL A 109 20.19 -3.34 -26.24
CA VAL A 109 19.21 -2.41 -25.67
C VAL A 109 18.24 -3.15 -24.75
N PHE A 110 17.75 -4.34 -25.11
CA PHE A 110 16.90 -5.14 -24.21
C PHE A 110 17.62 -5.55 -22.91
N GLN A 111 18.90 -5.93 -23.00
CA GLN A 111 19.73 -6.18 -21.82
C GLN A 111 19.92 -4.92 -20.97
N SER A 112 20.07 -3.77 -21.60
CA SER A 112 20.18 -2.48 -20.90
C SER A 112 18.86 -2.04 -20.25
N ILE A 113 17.72 -2.36 -20.86
CA ILE A 113 16.39 -2.19 -20.26
C ILE A 113 16.27 -3.06 -19.02
N TRP A 114 16.62 -4.34 -19.12
CA TRP A 114 16.64 -5.25 -17.98
C TRP A 114 17.51 -4.71 -16.83
N PHE A 115 18.75 -4.32 -17.12
CA PHE A 115 19.63 -3.68 -16.16
C PHE A 115 18.98 -2.46 -15.51
N SER A 116 18.36 -1.60 -16.32
CA SER A 116 17.79 -0.35 -15.83
C SER A 116 16.60 -0.59 -14.89
N LEU A 117 15.72 -1.54 -15.24
CA LEU A 117 14.57 -1.94 -14.43
C LEU A 117 15.01 -2.51 -13.08
N VAL A 118 15.95 -3.46 -13.10
CA VAL A 118 16.45 -4.14 -11.89
C VAL A 118 17.20 -3.17 -10.98
N THR A 119 17.92 -2.21 -11.56
CA THR A 119 18.66 -1.20 -10.82
C THR A 119 17.75 -0.16 -10.18
N MET A 120 16.82 0.44 -10.93
CA MET A 120 15.92 1.47 -10.40
C MET A 120 14.93 0.92 -9.37
N SER A 121 14.55 -0.36 -9.50
CA SER A 121 13.71 -1.08 -8.53
C SER A 121 14.49 -1.57 -7.31
N THR A 122 15.80 -1.32 -7.25
CA THR A 122 16.70 -1.75 -6.16
C THR A 122 16.85 -3.25 -5.98
N VAL A 123 16.33 -4.07 -6.91
CA VAL A 123 16.45 -5.54 -6.85
C VAL A 123 17.91 -5.97 -7.02
N GLY A 124 18.62 -5.38 -7.99
CA GLY A 124 20.07 -5.51 -8.12
C GLY A 124 20.59 -6.96 -8.23
N TYR A 125 20.10 -7.77 -9.18
CA TYR A 125 20.55 -9.16 -9.36
C TYR A 125 22.07 -9.30 -9.58
N GLY A 126 22.74 -8.27 -10.08
CA GLY A 126 24.19 -8.27 -10.29
C GLY A 126 24.66 -9.10 -11.49
N ASP A 127 23.74 -9.54 -12.34
CA ASP A 127 23.98 -10.27 -13.58
C ASP A 127 24.62 -9.40 -14.67
N ILE A 128 24.28 -8.11 -14.69
CA ILE A 128 24.89 -7.10 -15.57
C ILE A 128 25.50 -6.01 -14.70
N ALA A 129 26.79 -5.75 -14.88
CA ALA A 129 27.50 -4.67 -14.20
C ALA A 129 28.40 -3.90 -15.19
N PRO A 130 28.33 -2.55 -15.22
CA PRO A 130 29.12 -1.73 -16.13
C PRO A 130 30.62 -1.90 -15.86
N GLN A 131 31.35 -2.20 -16.93
CA GLN A 131 32.80 -2.41 -16.85
C GLN A 131 33.57 -1.13 -17.20
N ARG A 132 33.00 -0.24 -18.03
CA ARG A 132 33.65 1.00 -18.44
C ARG A 132 33.37 2.13 -17.47
N TRP A 133 34.29 3.08 -17.43
CA TRP A 133 34.15 4.30 -16.63
C TRP A 133 32.88 5.09 -17.01
N LEU A 134 32.58 5.19 -18.32
CA LEU A 134 31.36 5.84 -18.81
C LEU A 134 30.10 5.10 -18.35
N GLY A 135 30.06 3.77 -18.46
CA GLY A 135 28.91 2.99 -18.01
C GLY A 135 28.68 3.08 -16.50
N ARG A 136 29.75 3.18 -15.71
CA ARG A 136 29.65 3.42 -14.26
C ARG A 136 29.06 4.78 -13.94
N ILE A 137 29.41 5.83 -14.69
CA ILE A 137 28.79 7.16 -14.53
C ILE A 137 27.31 7.11 -14.91
N SER A 138 26.97 6.51 -16.06
CA SER A 138 25.58 6.33 -16.49
C SER A 138 24.76 5.56 -15.46
N ALA A 139 25.31 4.48 -14.90
CA ALA A 139 24.67 3.69 -13.86
C ALA A 139 24.52 4.48 -12.54
N ALA A 140 25.52 5.26 -12.14
CA ALA A 140 25.42 6.11 -10.95
C ALA A 140 24.31 7.16 -11.10
N LEU A 141 24.20 7.80 -12.27
CA LEU A 141 23.12 8.73 -12.58
C LEU A 141 21.75 8.03 -12.55
N LEU A 142 21.66 6.83 -13.13
CA LEU A 142 20.46 6.02 -13.09
C LEU A 142 20.06 5.64 -11.67
N ILE A 143 21.00 5.30 -10.79
CA ILE A 143 20.68 4.94 -9.40
C ILE A 143 20.05 6.13 -8.67
N VAL A 144 20.68 7.31 -8.74
CA VAL A 144 20.18 8.51 -8.03
C VAL A 144 18.82 8.96 -8.56
N THR A 145 18.67 9.03 -9.88
CA THR A 145 17.43 9.51 -10.51
C THR A 145 16.35 8.44 -10.59
N GLY A 146 16.72 7.20 -10.86
CA GLY A 146 15.81 6.07 -11.07
C GLY A 146 15.13 5.59 -9.79
N VAL A 147 15.84 5.52 -8.67
CA VAL A 147 15.20 5.17 -7.38
C VAL A 147 14.14 6.20 -7.00
N THR A 148 14.45 7.48 -7.20
CA THR A 148 13.51 8.58 -6.95
C THR A 148 12.30 8.48 -7.88
N ALA A 149 12.51 8.32 -9.19
CA ALA A 149 11.44 8.18 -10.17
C ALA A 149 10.55 6.97 -9.86
N PHE A 150 11.15 5.81 -9.57
CA PHE A 150 10.42 4.60 -9.22
C PHE A 150 9.57 4.79 -7.95
N GLY A 151 10.13 5.42 -6.91
CA GLY A 151 9.41 5.73 -5.68
C GLY A 151 8.19 6.64 -5.89
N VAL A 152 8.31 7.67 -6.73
CA VAL A 152 7.20 8.57 -7.07
C VAL A 152 6.05 7.81 -7.74
N ILE A 153 6.37 6.89 -8.65
CA ILE A 153 5.36 6.04 -9.31
C ILE A 153 4.65 5.17 -8.29
N VAL A 154 5.39 4.43 -7.46
CA VAL A 154 4.80 3.57 -6.43
C VAL A 154 3.87 4.39 -5.51
N GLY A 155 4.29 5.60 -5.12
CA GLY A 155 3.47 6.52 -4.33
C GLY A 155 2.17 6.93 -5.02
N GLN A 156 2.21 7.26 -6.31
CA GLN A 156 1.01 7.63 -7.08
C GLN A 156 0.02 6.46 -7.18
N PHE A 157 0.50 5.25 -7.47
CA PHE A 157 -0.36 4.07 -7.53
C PHE A 157 -0.98 3.73 -6.18
N ALA A 158 -0.24 3.94 -5.08
CA ALA A 158 -0.78 3.79 -3.73
C ALA A 158 -1.88 4.84 -3.43
N ALA A 159 -1.68 6.10 -3.85
CA ALA A 159 -2.68 7.16 -3.71
C ALA A 159 -3.97 6.85 -4.49
N ASP A 160 -3.85 6.38 -5.74
CA ASP A 160 -5.00 5.94 -6.54
C ASP A 160 -5.79 4.83 -5.85
N ALA A 161 -5.10 3.83 -5.28
CA ALA A 161 -5.74 2.72 -4.56
C ALA A 161 -6.49 3.18 -3.29
N ILE A 162 -5.97 4.18 -2.59
CA ILE A 162 -6.64 4.80 -1.43
C ILE A 162 -7.84 5.64 -1.89
N GLY A 163 -7.68 6.43 -2.95
CA GLY A 163 -8.74 7.25 -3.53
C GLY A 163 -9.97 6.43 -3.96
N GLN A 164 -9.75 5.24 -4.53
CA GLN A 164 -10.85 4.32 -4.87
C GLN A 164 -11.64 3.83 -3.63
N ARG A 165 -10.99 3.69 -2.46
CA ARG A 165 -11.68 3.31 -1.21
C ARG A 165 -12.52 4.44 -0.65
N ALA A 166 -12.08 5.69 -0.83
CA ALA A 166 -12.80 6.88 -0.35
C ALA A 166 -14.04 7.22 -1.20
N GLN A 167 -14.05 6.85 -2.49
CA GLN A 167 -15.13 7.20 -3.42
C GLN A 167 -16.29 6.20 -3.52
N LYS A 168 -16.24 5.04 -2.87
CA LYS A 168 -17.44 4.19 -2.76
C LYS A 168 -18.32 4.75 -1.63
N PRO A 169 -19.43 5.46 -1.93
CA PRO A 169 -20.33 5.90 -0.87
C PRO A 169 -20.86 4.66 -0.16
N VAL A 170 -20.96 4.74 1.17
CA VAL A 170 -21.77 3.81 1.96
C VAL A 170 -23.17 3.90 1.39
N GLN A 171 -23.59 2.89 0.63
CA GLN A 171 -24.97 2.81 0.17
C GLN A 171 -25.82 2.56 1.41
N SER A 172 -26.55 3.60 1.81
CA SER A 172 -27.57 3.61 2.85
C SER A 172 -28.80 2.81 2.44
#